data_AF-A0A2E1J1C0-F1
#
_entry.id   AF-A0A2E1J1C0-F1
#
_cell.length_a   1.000
_cell.length_b   1.000
_cell.length_c   1.000
_cell.angle_alpha   90.00
_cell.angle_beta   90.00
_cell.angle_gamma   90.00
#
_symmetry.space_group_name_H-M   'P 1'
#
loop_
_entity.id
_entity.type
_entity.pdbx_description
1 polymer ?
#
loop_
_entity_poly.entity_id
_entity_poly.type
_entity_poly.pdbx_seq_one_letter_code
_entity_poly.pdbx_strand_id
1 'polypeptide(L)'
;MKQDFGKNIERLIENIKVDYAKWTTWEEGIERFNKGVTVKIGRKYTKVIQGNSVWGFIANEDGVLKGVPYKKGDVFKAAGWASPAKWQRGSIFDKGTNWFAWTGPRYL
;
A
#
# COMPACT_ATOMS: atom_id res chain seq x y z
N MET A 1 -7.80 4.55 18.53
CA MET A 1 -6.91 3.55 17.89
C MET A 1 -7.46 2.90 16.61
N LYS A 2 -8.69 2.34 16.56
CA LYS A 2 -9.22 1.75 15.30
C LYS A 2 -9.54 2.79 14.21
N GLN A 3 -10.07 3.96 14.59
CA GLN A 3 -10.35 5.05 13.63
C GLN A 3 -9.09 5.58 12.93
N ASP A 4 -7.94 5.56 13.59
CA ASP A 4 -6.71 6.12 13.03
C ASP A 4 -6.10 5.21 11.95
N PHE A 5 -6.18 3.89 12.13
CA PHE A 5 -5.65 2.93 11.14
C PHE A 5 -6.38 3.00 9.79
N GLY A 6 -7.72 3.04 9.81
CA GLY A 6 -8.52 3.16 8.59
C GLY A 6 -8.23 4.46 7.82
N LYS A 7 -8.19 5.59 8.53
CA LYS A 7 -7.84 6.90 7.94
C LYS A 7 -6.45 6.91 7.31
N ASN A 8 -5.47 6.27 7.94
CA ASN A 8 -4.12 6.18 7.38
C ASN A 8 -4.06 5.29 6.13
N ILE A 9 -4.90 4.25 6.03
CA ILE A 9 -5.05 3.48 4.78
C ILE A 9 -5.68 4.34 3.69
N GLU A 10 -6.78 5.03 3.99
CA GLU A 10 -7.46 5.94 3.03
C GLU A 10 -6.48 6.98 2.49
N ARG A 11 -5.69 7.62 3.38
CA ARG A 11 -4.63 8.56 3.01
C ARG A 11 -3.57 7.94 2.09
N LEU A 12 -3.16 6.69 2.35
CA LEU A 12 -2.25 5.98 1.45
C LEU A 12 -2.88 5.80 0.06
N ILE A 13 -4.13 5.34 0.00
CA ILE A 13 -4.85 5.14 -1.27
C ILE A 13 -4.99 6.45 -2.05
N GLU A 14 -5.34 7.54 -1.38
CA GLU A 14 -5.39 8.87 -1.99
C GLU A 14 -4.04 9.29 -2.55
N ASN A 15 -2.96 9.12 -1.79
CA ASN A 15 -1.63 9.49 -2.28
C ASN A 15 -1.16 8.62 -3.45
N ILE A 16 -1.53 7.34 -3.51
CA ILE A 16 -1.26 6.48 -4.68
C ILE A 16 -1.95 7.05 -5.93
N LYS A 17 -3.20 7.49 -5.80
CA LYS A 17 -3.98 8.10 -6.89
C LYS A 17 -3.37 9.45 -7.32
N VAL A 18 -2.99 10.29 -6.36
CA VAL A 18 -2.32 11.57 -6.61
C VAL A 18 -0.98 11.37 -7.32
N ASP A 19 -0.20 10.37 -6.94
CA ASP A 19 1.08 10.08 -7.60
C ASP A 19 0.89 9.64 -9.05
N TYR A 20 -0.15 8.85 -9.36
CA TYR A 20 -0.49 8.49 -10.73
C TYR A 20 -0.94 9.72 -11.54
N ALA A 21 -1.82 10.55 -10.99
CA ALA A 21 -2.31 11.76 -11.64
C ALA A 21 -1.20 12.81 -11.88
N LYS A 22 -0.11 12.78 -11.11
CA LYS A 22 1.09 13.59 -11.38
C LYS A 22 1.94 13.06 -12.53
N TRP A 23 1.87 11.76 -12.81
CA TRP A 23 2.68 11.10 -13.82
C TRP A 23 2.10 11.22 -15.24
N THR A 24 0.81 11.55 -15.37
CA THR A 24 0.12 11.64 -16.68
C THR A 24 -0.92 12.76 -16.69
N THR A 25 -1.26 13.26 -17.88
CA THR A 25 -2.36 14.20 -18.12
C THR A 25 -3.59 13.54 -18.76
N TRP A 26 -3.55 12.22 -19.00
CA TRP A 26 -4.66 11.51 -19.64
C TRP A 26 -5.81 11.25 -18.65
N GLU A 27 -6.87 12.06 -18.74
CA GLU A 27 -7.98 12.08 -17.79
C GLU A 27 -8.70 10.74 -17.66
N GLU A 28 -9.03 10.07 -18.77
CA GLU A 28 -9.69 8.75 -18.73
C GLU A 28 -8.79 7.68 -18.08
N GLY A 29 -7.47 7.79 -18.30
CA GLY A 29 -6.47 6.94 -17.64
C GLY A 29 -6.47 7.12 -16.13
N ILE A 30 -6.55 8.37 -15.66
CA ILE A 30 -6.65 8.72 -14.23
C ILE A 30 -7.94 8.16 -13.64
N GLU A 31 -9.08 8.33 -14.32
CA GLU A 31 -10.36 7.79 -13.84
C GLU A 31 -10.33 6.27 -13.74
N ARG A 32 -9.82 5.60 -14.78
CA ARG A 32 -9.67 4.13 -14.80
C ARG A 32 -8.74 3.65 -13.70
N PHE A 33 -7.60 4.31 -13.50
CA PHE A 33 -6.66 3.98 -12.44
C PHE A 33 -7.33 4.11 -11.06
N ASN A 34 -8.01 5.22 -10.81
CA ASN A 34 -8.69 5.50 -9.54
C ASN A 34 -9.76 4.46 -9.19
N LYS A 35 -10.54 4.02 -10.19
CA LYS A 35 -11.53 2.93 -10.05
C LYS A 35 -10.87 1.57 -9.80
N GLY A 36 -9.66 1.37 -10.30
CA GLY A 36 -8.90 0.13 -10.15
C GLY A 36 -8.18 -0.05 -8.81
N VAL A 37 -8.02 1.01 -8.01
CA VAL A 37 -7.39 0.90 -6.69
C VAL A 37 -8.40 0.39 -5.66
N THR A 38 -8.18 -0.83 -5.17
CA THR A 38 -9.07 -1.49 -4.21
C THR A 38 -8.31 -2.04 -3.01
N VAL A 39 -9.01 -2.22 -1.89
CA VAL A 39 -8.45 -2.71 -0.63
C VAL A 39 -9.16 -3.97 -0.20
N LYS A 40 -8.40 -5.01 0.13
CA LYS A 40 -8.91 -6.26 0.69
C LYS A 40 -8.33 -6.48 2.09
N ILE A 41 -9.19 -6.35 3.09
CA ILE A 41 -8.82 -6.56 4.50
C ILE A 41 -8.66 -8.07 4.74
N GLY A 42 -7.50 -8.49 5.24
CA GLY A 42 -7.25 -9.83 5.71
C GLY A 42 -7.00 -9.87 7.22
N ARG A 43 -6.71 -11.05 7.76
CA ARG A 43 -6.37 -11.20 9.18
C ARG A 43 -5.05 -10.50 9.52
N LYS A 44 -3.95 -10.95 8.91
CA LYS A 44 -2.59 -10.43 9.18
C LYS A 44 -2.25 -9.18 8.37
N TYR A 45 -2.73 -9.12 7.14
CA TYR A 45 -2.40 -8.05 6.20
C TYR A 45 -3.65 -7.52 5.52
N THR A 46 -3.69 -6.20 5.32
CA THR A 46 -4.58 -5.53 4.39
C THR A 46 -3.87 -5.39 3.05
N LYS A 47 -4.48 -5.91 1.98
CA LYS A 47 -3.89 -5.92 0.63
C LYS A 47 -4.41 -4.72 -0.17
N VAL A 48 -3.51 -4.01 -0.83
CA VAL A 48 -3.85 -2.95 -1.81
C VAL A 48 -3.64 -3.52 -3.20
N ILE A 49 -4.66 -3.40 -4.05
CA ILE A 49 -4.70 -3.92 -5.42
C ILE A 49 -4.88 -2.75 -6.37
N GLN A 50 -4.20 -2.77 -7.50
CA GLN A 50 -4.42 -1.86 -8.62
C GLN A 50 -4.74 -2.71 -9.86
N GLY A 51 -5.98 -2.61 -10.35
CA GLY A 51 -6.47 -3.46 -11.43
C GLY A 51 -6.32 -4.94 -11.11
N ASN A 52 -5.48 -5.65 -11.86
CA ASN A 52 -5.21 -7.09 -11.69
C ASN A 52 -3.90 -7.40 -10.97
N SER A 53 -3.24 -6.38 -10.40
CA SER A 53 -1.92 -6.50 -9.75
C SER A 53 -1.98 -6.10 -8.29
N VAL A 54 -1.16 -6.73 -7.45
CA VAL A 54 -1.02 -6.32 -6.04
C VAL A 54 -0.04 -5.17 -5.96
N TRP A 55 -0.50 -4.03 -5.47
CA TRP A 55 0.35 -2.87 -5.19
C TRP A 55 1.24 -3.13 -3.98
N GLY A 56 0.64 -3.63 -2.89
CA GLY A 56 1.37 -3.92 -1.65
C GLY A 56 0.50 -4.46 -0.52
N PHE A 57 1.11 -4.67 0.63
CA PHE A 57 0.46 -5.21 1.83
C PHE A 57 0.75 -4.31 3.03
N ILE A 58 -0.24 -4.14 3.91
CA ILE A 58 -0.15 -3.34 5.13
C ILE A 58 -0.34 -4.29 6.32
N ALA A 59 0.56 -4.30 7.30
CA ALA A 59 0.42 -5.13 8.50
C ALA A 59 -0.73 -4.65 9.38
N ASN A 60 -1.64 -5.56 9.75
CA ASN A 60 -2.79 -5.25 10.62
C ASN A 60 -2.46 -5.39 12.12
N GLU A 61 -1.38 -6.08 12.43
CA GLU A 61 -0.86 -6.38 13.76
C GLU A 61 0.67 -6.43 13.73
N ASP A 62 1.32 -6.39 14.89
CA ASP A 62 2.76 -6.68 15.01
C ASP A 62 3.00 -8.16 14.70
N GLY A 63 4.18 -8.49 14.18
CA GLY A 63 4.50 -9.88 13.89
C GLY A 63 5.93 -10.12 13.41
N VAL A 64 6.14 -11.31 12.87
CA VAL A 64 7.43 -11.74 12.30
C VAL A 64 7.20 -12.35 10.93
N LEU A 65 7.90 -11.82 9.92
CA LEU A 65 7.86 -12.31 8.54
C LEU A 65 9.25 -12.82 8.15
N LYS A 66 9.38 -14.12 7.91
CA LYS A 66 10.66 -14.75 7.50
C LYS A 66 11.82 -14.39 8.46
N GLY A 67 11.54 -14.43 9.76
CA GLY A 67 12.49 -14.10 10.83
C GLY A 67 12.70 -12.61 11.10
N VAL A 68 12.01 -11.72 10.37
CA VAL A 68 12.13 -10.26 10.57
C VAL A 68 10.90 -9.72 11.29
N PRO A 69 11.06 -9.06 12.45
CA PRO A 69 9.94 -8.43 13.12
C PRO A 69 9.42 -7.23 12.33
N TYR A 70 8.11 -7.01 12.39
CA TYR A 70 7.44 -5.85 11.81
C TYR A 70 6.36 -5.32 12.75
N LYS A 71 5.95 -4.08 12.51
CA LYS A 71 4.92 -3.39 13.29
C LYS A 71 3.62 -3.27 12.50
N LYS A 72 2.52 -3.18 13.23
CA LYS A 72 1.25 -2.76 12.65
C LYS A 72 1.45 -1.46 11.86
N GLY A 73 0.89 -1.41 10.66
CA GLY A 73 0.99 -0.25 9.75
C GLY A 73 2.19 -0.29 8.82
N ASP A 74 3.17 -1.17 9.03
CA ASP A 74 4.26 -1.38 8.09
C ASP A 74 3.71 -1.83 6.73
N VAL A 75 4.30 -1.28 5.68
CA VAL A 75 3.89 -1.50 4.29
C VAL A 75 4.97 -2.27 3.56
N PHE A 76 4.57 -3.31 2.86
CA PHE A 76 5.45 -4.24 2.16
C PHE A 76 5.13 -4.24 0.67
N LYS A 77 6.19 -4.36 -0.13
CA LYS A 77 6.06 -4.72 -1.54
C LYS A 77 5.46 -6.12 -1.66
N ALA A 78 4.67 -6.37 -2.70
CA ALA A 78 4.20 -7.72 -3.00
C ALA A 78 5.34 -8.63 -3.45
N ALA A 79 5.44 -9.84 -2.87
CA ALA A 79 6.27 -10.92 -3.40
C ALA A 79 5.45 -11.89 -4.28
N GLY A 80 4.12 -11.83 -4.16
CA GLY A 80 3.16 -12.55 -4.99
C GLY A 80 1.75 -12.12 -4.63
N TRP A 81 0.75 -12.77 -5.25
CA TRP A 81 -0.65 -12.39 -5.05
C TRP A 81 -1.09 -12.44 -3.58
N ALA A 82 -0.62 -13.44 -2.82
CA ALA A 82 -1.07 -13.69 -1.46
C ALA A 82 -0.05 -13.35 -0.37
N SER A 83 1.13 -12.83 -0.71
CA SER A 83 2.21 -12.68 0.27
C SER A 83 3.10 -11.45 0.07
N PRO A 84 3.48 -10.76 1.16
CA PRO A 84 4.45 -9.67 1.12
C PRO A 84 5.90 -10.14 0.94
N ALA A 85 6.74 -9.23 0.48
CA ALA A 85 8.19 -9.35 0.54
C ALA A 85 8.70 -9.27 1.99
N LYS A 86 9.91 -9.81 2.23
CA LYS A 86 10.48 -9.98 3.57
C LYS A 86 10.56 -8.68 4.39
N TRP A 87 10.86 -7.56 3.72
CA TRP A 87 11.23 -6.31 4.36
C TRP A 87 10.16 -5.25 4.11
N GLN A 88 9.81 -4.50 5.17
CA GLN A 88 8.94 -3.33 5.04
C GLN A 88 9.64 -2.25 4.21
N ARG A 89 8.85 -1.37 3.59
CA ARG A 89 9.29 -0.26 2.72
C ARG A 89 8.95 1.10 3.28
N GLY A 90 7.91 1.19 4.10
CA GLY A 90 7.54 2.36 4.87
C GLY A 90 6.37 2.01 5.77
N SER A 91 5.72 3.03 6.31
CA SER A 91 4.55 2.87 7.16
C SER A 91 3.40 3.74 6.70
N ILE A 92 2.16 3.28 6.90
CA ILE A 92 0.98 4.14 6.71
C ILE A 92 0.96 5.32 7.69
N PHE A 93 1.75 5.26 8.75
CA PHE A 93 1.90 6.34 9.73
C PHE A 93 2.95 7.37 9.32
N ASP A 94 3.78 7.08 8.32
CA ASP A 94 4.79 8.02 7.83
C ASP A 94 4.11 9.23 7.18
N LYS A 95 4.64 10.43 7.45
CA LYS A 95 4.16 11.66 6.80
C LYS A 95 4.77 11.86 5.41
N GLY A 96 5.93 11.27 5.15
CA GLY A 96 6.61 11.34 3.86
C GLY A 96 6.07 10.32 2.86
N THR A 97 6.13 10.66 1.57
CA THR A 97 5.69 9.80 0.46
C THR A 97 6.86 9.20 -0.35
N ASN A 98 8.11 9.50 0.03
CA ASN A 98 9.31 9.10 -0.72
C ASN A 98 9.52 7.58 -0.82
N TRP A 99 8.84 6.79 0.00
CA TRP A 99 8.99 5.33 0.07
C TRP A 99 8.06 4.57 -0.89
N PHE A 100 7.18 5.24 -1.63
CA PHE A 100 6.32 4.59 -2.61
C PHE A 100 6.16 5.40 -3.91
N ALA A 101 5.59 4.74 -4.91
CA ALA A 101 5.03 5.34 -6.11
C ALA A 101 3.69 4.68 -6.42
N TRP A 102 2.96 5.20 -7.41
CA TRP A 102 1.72 4.62 -7.88
C TRP A 102 1.87 3.18 -8.38
N THR A 103 3.07 2.78 -8.79
CA THR A 103 3.43 1.42 -9.22
C THR A 103 3.73 0.46 -8.07
N GLY A 104 3.89 0.95 -6.84
CA GLY A 104 4.14 0.13 -5.66
C GLY A 104 5.08 0.77 -4.64
N PRO A 105 5.27 0.12 -3.49
CA PRO A 105 6.33 0.46 -2.54
C PRO A 105 7.71 0.36 -3.21
N ARG A 106 8.55 1.38 -3.01
CA ARG A 106 9.91 1.45 -3.57
C ARG A 106 10.83 0.46 -2.87
N TYR A 107 11.93 0.11 -3.52
CA TYR A 107 13.04 -0.54 -2.85
C TYR A 107 13.89 0.56 -2.22
N LEU A 108 13.97 0.58 -0.89
CA LEU A 108 14.94 1.39 -0.16
C LEU A 108 16.21 0.58 0.05
#